data_AF-A0A7W0MVH3-F1
#
_entry.id   AF-A0A7W0MVH3-F1
#
_cell.length_a   1.000
_cell.length_b   1.000
_cell.length_c   1.000
_cell.angle_alpha   90.00
_cell.angle_beta   90.00
_cell.angle_gamma   90.00
#
_symmetry.space_group_name_H-M   'P 1'
#
loop_
_entity.id
_entity.type
_entity.pdbx_description
1 polymer ?
#
loop_
_entity_poly.entity_id
_entity_poly.type
_entity_poly.pdbx_seq_one_letter_code
_entity_poly.pdbx_strand_id
1 'polypeptide(L)'
;PDAVRAGRSGFARAGDRVALAGPFRPRLPGSELAKLRGEPLPDGLEPVDVEALRAAHAAVRDAVRDGDLSSAHDVAEGGLLVAVAESCLAGGLGATLDLGGAGGGGGAGGGGAERGVLCDGEAADGLERLLFGEGPGAGFVVSGPEEAVLRLGDRVPIAIVGTVGGQTLGVTRGDVRIAVTLVELRTAHAALAPLFP
;
A
#
# COMPACT_ATOMS: atom_id res chain seq x y z
N PRO A 1 -0.24 -23.79 12.49
CA PRO A 1 -0.33 -22.95 11.28
C PRO A 1 -0.88 -23.83 10.14
N ASP A 2 -1.77 -23.30 9.32
CA ASP A 2 -2.42 -24.05 8.22
C ASP A 2 -1.96 -23.46 6.88
N ALA A 3 -1.20 -24.24 6.11
CA ALA A 3 -0.63 -23.79 4.84
C ALA A 3 -1.70 -23.48 3.78
N VAL A 4 -2.88 -24.12 3.85
CA VAL A 4 -3.96 -23.84 2.89
C VAL A 4 -4.67 -22.51 3.17
N ARG A 5 -4.39 -21.90 4.34
CA ARG A 5 -4.90 -20.58 4.74
C ARG A 5 -3.84 -19.48 4.64
N ALA A 6 -2.71 -19.74 3.98
CA ALA A 6 -1.75 -18.70 3.68
C ALA A 6 -2.39 -17.66 2.75
N GLY A 7 -2.27 -16.38 3.12
CA GLY A 7 -2.67 -15.28 2.25
C GLY A 7 -1.81 -15.21 0.99
N ARG A 8 -2.35 -14.59 -0.05
CA ARG A 8 -1.60 -14.28 -1.27
C ARG A 8 -1.28 -12.78 -1.31
N SER A 9 -0.15 -12.46 -1.92
CA SER A 9 0.26 -11.09 -2.21
C SER A 9 -0.50 -10.51 -3.41
N GLY A 10 -0.74 -11.33 -4.44
CA GLY A 10 -1.40 -10.91 -5.68
C GLY A 10 -2.90 -10.62 -5.52
N PHE A 11 -3.39 -9.58 -6.20
CA PHE A 11 -4.82 -9.27 -6.25
C PHE A 11 -5.62 -10.45 -6.81
N ALA A 12 -6.70 -10.82 -6.13
CA ALA A 12 -7.40 -12.07 -6.43
C ALA A 12 -8.78 -11.90 -7.07
N ARG A 13 -9.45 -10.78 -6.82
CA ARG A 13 -10.85 -10.55 -7.23
C ARG A 13 -11.03 -9.11 -7.71
N ALA A 14 -11.56 -8.96 -8.92
CA ALA A 14 -11.97 -7.65 -9.42
C ALA A 14 -13.17 -7.13 -8.62
N GLY A 15 -13.19 -5.82 -8.36
CA GLY A 15 -14.20 -5.16 -7.53
C GLY A 15 -13.86 -5.08 -6.04
N ASP A 16 -12.84 -5.80 -5.57
CA ASP A 16 -12.33 -5.64 -4.21
C ASP A 16 -11.82 -4.22 -3.97
N ARG A 17 -12.05 -3.70 -2.76
CA ARG A 17 -11.43 -2.45 -2.33
C ARG A 17 -9.95 -2.68 -2.06
N VAL A 18 -9.12 -1.74 -2.46
CA VAL A 18 -7.70 -1.67 -2.09
C VAL A 18 -7.57 -0.71 -0.93
N ALA A 19 -6.90 -1.13 0.14
CA ALA A 19 -6.65 -0.29 1.29
C ALA A 19 -5.21 -0.42 1.81
N LEU A 20 -4.73 0.65 2.42
CA LEU A 20 -3.57 0.62 3.28
C LEU A 20 -4.02 0.29 4.71
N ALA A 21 -3.35 -0.66 5.35
CA ALA A 21 -3.64 -1.08 6.72
C ALA A 21 -2.38 -0.98 7.61
N GLY A 22 -2.53 -0.36 8.77
CA GLY A 22 -1.44 -0.09 9.71
C GLY A 22 -0.81 1.29 9.53
N PRO A 23 0.25 1.60 10.31
CA PRO A 23 0.95 2.87 10.23
C PRO A 23 1.52 3.12 8.82
N PHE A 24 1.27 4.30 8.27
CA PHE A 24 1.83 4.72 6.98
C PHE A 24 2.46 6.11 7.09
N ARG A 25 3.78 6.14 7.22
CA ARG A 25 4.59 7.37 7.33
C ARG A 25 5.82 7.29 6.42
N PRO A 26 5.62 7.24 5.09
CA PRO A 26 6.69 7.02 4.13
C PRO A 26 7.65 8.23 4.05
N ARG A 27 8.92 7.95 3.75
CA ARG A 27 10.00 8.94 3.64
C ARG A 27 10.84 8.66 2.40
N LEU A 28 11.30 9.71 1.73
CA LEU A 28 12.22 9.57 0.60
C LEU A 28 13.67 9.28 1.04
N PRO A 29 14.23 9.94 2.07
CA PRO A 29 15.61 9.65 2.48
C PRO A 29 15.80 8.17 2.83
N GLY A 30 16.80 7.54 2.21
CA GLY A 30 17.11 6.12 2.38
C GLY A 30 16.23 5.14 1.60
N SER A 31 15.30 5.62 0.77
CA SER A 31 14.49 4.75 -0.11
C SER A 31 15.27 4.30 -1.35
N GLU A 32 14.76 3.28 -2.04
CA GLU A 32 15.27 2.85 -3.34
C GLU A 32 15.22 3.98 -4.38
N LEU A 33 14.22 4.87 -4.33
CA LEU A 33 14.18 6.04 -5.22
C LEU A 33 15.34 7.02 -4.92
N ALA A 34 15.62 7.31 -3.65
CA ALA A 34 16.74 8.15 -3.27
C ALA A 34 18.09 7.54 -3.70
N LYS A 35 18.25 6.22 -3.53
CA LYS A 35 19.40 5.45 -4.01
C LYS A 35 19.56 5.53 -5.53
N LEU A 36 18.48 5.37 -6.30
CA LEU A 36 18.50 5.53 -7.77
C LEU A 36 18.91 6.94 -8.20
N ARG A 37 18.62 7.97 -7.39
CA ARG A 37 19.02 9.36 -7.60
C ARG A 37 20.45 9.67 -7.13
N GLY A 38 21.12 8.73 -6.47
CA GLY A 38 22.44 8.95 -5.89
C GLY A 38 22.44 9.89 -4.68
N GLU A 39 21.30 9.99 -3.99
CA GLU A 39 21.18 10.80 -2.77
C GLU A 39 21.95 10.15 -1.61
N PRO A 40 22.52 10.94 -0.70
CA PRO A 40 23.24 10.41 0.45
C PRO A 40 22.32 9.66 1.41
N LEU A 41 22.87 8.66 2.10
CA LEU A 41 22.18 8.00 3.20
C LEU A 41 21.94 8.98 4.36
N PRO A 42 20.80 8.90 5.05
CA PRO A 42 20.56 9.68 6.26
C PRO A 42 21.44 9.18 7.43
N ASP A 43 21.74 10.06 8.38
CA ASP A 43 22.56 9.76 9.57
C ASP A 43 21.90 8.83 10.60
N GLY A 44 20.70 8.32 10.31
CA GLY A 44 19.97 7.41 11.18
C GLY A 44 18.61 7.00 10.65
N LEU A 45 18.00 6.03 11.34
CA LEU A 45 16.62 5.59 11.09
C LEU A 45 15.66 6.31 12.04
N GLU A 46 14.45 6.57 11.57
CA GLU A 46 13.39 7.13 12.40
C GLU A 46 12.94 6.13 13.48
N PRO A 47 12.48 6.61 14.65
CA PRO A 47 11.89 5.77 15.67
C PRO A 47 10.69 4.98 15.14
N VAL A 48 10.55 3.75 15.62
CA VAL A 48 9.48 2.83 15.24
C VAL A 48 8.57 2.57 16.42
N ASP A 49 7.27 2.72 16.21
CA ASP A 49 6.27 2.24 17.17
C ASP A 49 6.06 0.73 16.97
N VAL A 50 6.86 -0.06 17.69
CA VAL A 50 6.82 -1.52 17.60
C VAL A 50 5.46 -2.09 17.99
N GLU A 51 4.73 -1.46 18.93
CA GLU A 51 3.41 -1.96 19.33
C GLU A 51 2.37 -1.70 18.25
N ALA A 52 2.40 -0.52 17.62
CA ALA A 52 1.54 -0.24 16.46
C ALA A 52 1.82 -1.20 15.29
N LEU A 53 3.09 -1.51 15.02
CA LEU A 53 3.46 -2.50 14.01
C LEU A 53 2.98 -3.90 14.38
N ARG A 54 3.13 -4.30 15.65
CA ARG A 54 2.66 -5.59 16.14
C ARG A 54 1.16 -5.73 16.00
N ALA A 55 0.40 -4.67 16.33
CA ALA A 55 -1.05 -4.62 16.16
C ALA A 55 -1.45 -4.75 14.68
N ALA A 56 -0.80 -4.02 13.77
CA ALA A 56 -0.98 -4.14 12.33
C ALA A 56 -0.77 -5.58 11.82
N HIS A 57 0.37 -6.19 12.15
CA HIS A 57 0.65 -7.58 11.77
C HIS A 57 -0.38 -8.55 12.32
N ALA A 58 -0.78 -8.41 13.58
CA ALA A 58 -1.77 -9.28 14.19
C ALA A 58 -3.14 -9.16 13.50
N ALA A 59 -3.61 -7.93 13.28
CA ALA A 59 -4.90 -7.69 12.65
C ALA A 59 -4.97 -8.21 11.20
N VAL A 60 -3.97 -7.88 10.38
CA VAL A 60 -3.90 -8.36 8.99
C VAL A 60 -3.79 -9.88 8.92
N ARG A 61 -2.92 -10.49 9.74
CA ARG A 61 -2.78 -11.94 9.80
C ARG A 61 -4.08 -12.64 10.18
N ASP A 62 -4.79 -12.11 11.18
CA ASP A 62 -6.04 -12.71 11.63
C ASP A 62 -7.13 -12.58 10.54
N ALA A 63 -7.26 -11.41 9.91
CA ALA A 63 -8.20 -11.20 8.79
C ALA A 63 -7.90 -12.11 7.57
N VAL A 64 -6.62 -12.35 7.26
CA VAL A 64 -6.21 -13.34 6.25
C VAL A 64 -6.65 -14.75 6.65
N ARG A 65 -6.44 -15.14 7.92
CA ARG A 65 -6.78 -16.50 8.43
C ARG A 65 -8.27 -16.77 8.46
N ASP A 66 -9.06 -15.72 8.70
CA ASP A 66 -10.52 -15.76 8.73
C ASP A 66 -11.11 -15.76 7.31
N GLY A 67 -10.29 -15.46 6.29
CA GLY A 67 -10.72 -15.43 4.89
C GLY A 67 -11.41 -14.13 4.48
N ASP A 68 -11.33 -13.09 5.32
CA ASP A 68 -11.93 -11.77 5.10
C ASP A 68 -11.21 -11.01 3.96
N LEU A 69 -9.89 -11.18 3.85
CA LEU A 69 -9.07 -10.53 2.83
C LEU A 69 -8.81 -11.46 1.65
N SER A 70 -8.93 -10.92 0.44
CA SER A 70 -8.57 -11.58 -0.80
C SER A 70 -7.07 -11.62 -1.06
N SER A 71 -6.36 -10.56 -0.65
CA SER A 71 -4.91 -10.45 -0.69
C SER A 71 -4.37 -9.52 0.39
N ALA A 72 -3.11 -9.70 0.76
CA ALA A 72 -2.35 -8.82 1.64
C ALA A 72 -0.88 -8.84 1.21
N HIS A 73 -0.30 -7.64 1.03
CA HIS A 73 1.08 -7.41 0.63
C HIS A 73 1.68 -6.35 1.56
N ASP A 74 2.88 -6.55 2.09
CA ASP A 74 3.57 -5.52 2.85
C ASP A 74 4.05 -4.39 1.94
N VAL A 75 4.11 -3.18 2.49
CA VAL A 75 4.77 -2.05 1.85
C VAL A 75 6.20 -1.98 2.37
N ALA A 76 7.15 -2.27 1.50
CA ALA A 76 8.57 -2.37 1.83
C ALA A 76 9.41 -1.53 0.84
N GLU A 77 10.41 -2.15 0.22
CA GLU A 77 11.31 -1.53 -0.75
C GLU A 77 10.52 -1.00 -1.97
N GLY A 78 10.85 0.22 -2.41
CA GLY A 78 10.15 0.90 -3.49
C GLY A 78 8.79 1.50 -3.11
N GLY A 79 8.28 1.28 -1.89
CA GLY A 79 7.11 1.94 -1.35
C GLY A 79 5.76 1.43 -1.89
N LEU A 80 4.72 2.24 -1.68
CA LEU A 80 3.32 1.89 -1.95
C LEU A 80 3.09 1.46 -3.39
N LEU A 81 3.60 2.24 -4.36
CA LEU A 81 3.31 2.01 -5.76
C LEU A 81 3.91 0.68 -6.23
N VAL A 82 5.09 0.32 -5.73
CA VAL A 82 5.75 -0.95 -6.04
C VAL A 82 4.98 -2.11 -5.42
N ALA A 83 4.57 -2.03 -4.15
CA ALA A 83 3.74 -3.07 -3.52
C ALA A 83 2.42 -3.33 -4.27
N VAL A 84 1.77 -2.27 -4.77
CA VAL A 84 0.57 -2.41 -5.61
C VAL A 84 0.91 -3.00 -6.98
N ALA A 85 2.01 -2.58 -7.61
CA ALA A 85 2.45 -3.14 -8.90
C ALA A 85 2.78 -4.64 -8.80
N GLU A 86 3.45 -5.07 -7.73
CA GLU A 86 3.74 -6.48 -7.45
C GLU A 86 2.45 -7.28 -7.21
N SER A 87 1.51 -6.70 -6.45
CA SER A 87 0.17 -7.27 -6.25
C SER A 87 -0.57 -7.44 -7.59
N CYS A 88 -0.48 -6.45 -8.48
CA CYS A 88 -1.04 -6.53 -9.83
C CYS A 88 -0.38 -7.63 -10.68
N LEU A 89 0.94 -7.71 -10.68
CA LEU A 89 1.70 -8.67 -11.49
C LEU A 89 1.51 -10.11 -11.04
N ALA A 90 1.48 -10.35 -9.73
CA ALA A 90 1.23 -11.64 -9.12
C ALA A 90 -0.22 -12.10 -9.29
N GLY A 91 -1.18 -11.17 -9.28
CA GLY A 91 -2.60 -11.43 -9.45
C GLY A 91 -3.10 -11.48 -10.90
N GLY A 92 -2.37 -10.86 -11.84
CA GLY A 92 -2.83 -10.69 -13.22
C GLY A 92 -4.00 -9.70 -13.38
N LEU A 93 -4.26 -8.88 -12.36
CA LEU A 93 -5.33 -7.89 -12.31
C LEU A 93 -4.74 -6.49 -12.08
N GLY A 94 -5.25 -5.49 -12.79
CA GLY A 94 -4.93 -4.10 -12.52
C GLY A 94 -5.57 -3.57 -11.23
N ALA A 95 -5.38 -2.28 -10.98
CA ALA A 95 -6.05 -1.55 -9.92
C ALA A 95 -6.09 -0.06 -10.25
N THR A 96 -7.12 0.63 -9.74
CA THR A 96 -7.20 2.10 -9.78
C THR A 96 -7.08 2.62 -8.36
N LEU A 97 -6.10 3.49 -8.13
CA LEU A 97 -5.87 4.17 -6.86
C LEU A 97 -6.24 5.65 -6.98
N ASP A 98 -6.95 6.16 -5.98
CA ASP A 98 -7.17 7.58 -5.76
C ASP A 98 -6.50 8.00 -4.45
N LEU A 99 -5.40 8.77 -4.59
CA LEU A 99 -4.60 9.30 -3.49
C LEU A 99 -4.90 10.79 -3.23
N GLY A 100 -5.93 11.36 -3.88
CA GLY A 100 -6.41 12.73 -3.65
C GLY A 100 -7.49 12.84 -2.59
N GLY A 101 -8.00 11.71 -2.10
CA GLY A 101 -9.16 11.67 -1.21
C GLY A 101 -8.81 11.90 0.26
N ALA A 102 -9.05 13.12 0.74
CA ALA A 102 -9.55 13.33 2.10
C ALA A 102 -10.90 12.59 2.24
N GLY A 103 -10.86 11.33 2.66
CA GLY A 103 -12.03 10.52 2.96
C GLY A 103 -12.63 10.81 4.34
N GLY A 104 -13.23 12.00 4.49
CA GLY A 104 -14.36 12.32 5.39
C GLY A 104 -14.35 11.84 6.86
N GLY A 105 -14.13 12.78 7.78
CA GLY A 105 -14.39 12.62 9.21
C GLY A 105 -14.18 13.88 10.04
N GLY A 106 -14.59 15.05 9.54
CA GLY A 106 -14.65 16.26 10.37
C GLY A 106 -15.74 16.11 11.44
N GLY A 107 -15.33 15.99 12.70
CA GLY A 107 -16.21 15.99 13.86
C GLY A 107 -15.39 16.11 15.13
N ALA A 108 -15.37 17.30 15.73
CA ALA A 108 -14.86 17.48 17.08
C ALA A 108 -15.74 16.68 18.06
N GLY A 109 -15.18 15.64 18.69
CA GLY A 109 -15.73 15.00 19.89
C GLY A 109 -15.89 13.49 19.83
N GLY A 110 -15.28 12.80 20.81
CA GLY A 110 -15.65 11.44 21.24
C GLY A 110 -14.94 10.29 20.51
N GLY A 111 -14.26 9.41 21.27
CA GLY A 111 -13.46 8.30 20.78
C GLY A 111 -14.14 7.39 19.74
N GLY A 112 -13.50 7.26 18.58
CA GLY A 112 -13.83 6.37 17.47
C GLY A 112 -12.66 6.36 16.48
N ALA A 113 -12.45 5.24 15.79
CA ALA A 113 -11.28 4.96 14.94
C ALA A 113 -10.96 6.12 13.97
N GLU A 114 -9.76 6.69 14.09
CA GLU A 114 -9.28 7.73 13.19
C GLU A 114 -9.08 7.15 11.79
N ARG A 115 -9.90 7.63 10.84
CA ARG A 115 -9.76 7.35 9.40
C ARG A 115 -8.44 7.99 8.94
N GLY A 116 -7.47 7.16 8.58
CA GLY A 116 -6.12 7.62 8.30
C GLY A 116 -6.08 8.59 7.12
N VAL A 117 -5.69 9.84 7.38
CA VAL A 117 -5.30 10.78 6.32
C VAL A 117 -4.01 10.27 5.70
N LEU A 118 -4.02 10.03 4.39
CA LEU A 118 -2.79 9.84 3.62
C LEU A 118 -2.07 11.17 3.54
N CYS A 119 -1.26 11.47 4.56
CA CYS A 119 -0.27 12.55 4.63
C CYS A 119 -0.70 13.88 3.95
N ASP A 120 -1.10 14.88 4.75
CA ASP A 120 -1.29 16.25 4.26
C ASP A 120 0.00 16.77 3.60
N GLY A 121 -0.09 17.20 2.34
CA GLY A 121 1.03 17.78 1.61
C GLY A 121 0.71 17.98 0.14
N GLU A 122 0.41 19.22 -0.24
CA GLU A 122 0.06 19.72 -1.59
C GLU A 122 1.26 19.84 -2.56
N ALA A 123 2.48 19.46 -2.15
CA ALA A 123 3.70 19.61 -2.96
C ALA A 123 3.96 18.37 -3.84
N ALA A 124 4.72 18.54 -4.94
CA ALA A 124 5.19 17.44 -5.80
C ALA A 124 5.97 16.36 -5.00
N ASP A 125 6.80 16.77 -4.04
CA ASP A 125 7.46 15.89 -3.06
C ASP A 125 6.45 15.05 -2.26
N GLY A 126 5.22 15.56 -2.09
CA GLY A 126 4.14 14.87 -1.42
C GLY A 126 3.66 13.64 -2.18
N LEU A 127 3.61 13.67 -3.52
CA LEU A 127 3.19 12.50 -4.30
C LEU A 127 4.31 11.47 -4.40
N GLU A 128 5.54 11.89 -4.72
CA GLU A 128 6.67 10.95 -4.79
C GLU A 128 6.89 10.25 -3.45
N ARG A 129 6.78 10.98 -2.33
CA ARG A 129 6.86 10.40 -0.99
C ARG A 129 5.73 9.41 -0.72
N LEU A 130 4.49 9.69 -1.15
CA LEU A 130 3.39 8.73 -0.98
C LEU A 130 3.59 7.47 -1.82
N LEU A 131 4.12 7.59 -3.03
CA LEU A 131 4.27 6.48 -3.97
C LEU A 131 5.50 5.62 -3.69
N PHE A 132 6.64 6.26 -3.43
CA PHE A 132 7.96 5.64 -3.40
C PHE A 132 8.71 5.87 -2.10
N GLY A 133 8.11 6.59 -1.15
CA GLY A 133 8.69 6.71 0.16
C GLY A 133 8.60 5.40 0.92
N GLU A 134 9.62 5.14 1.70
CA GLU A 134 9.79 3.93 2.48
C GLU A 134 9.86 4.28 3.97
N GLY A 135 9.64 3.29 4.81
CA GLY A 135 9.74 3.47 6.24
C GLY A 135 9.56 2.14 6.97
N PRO A 136 10.12 2.03 8.18
CA PRO A 136 9.95 0.83 8.99
C PRO A 136 8.46 0.58 9.26
N GLY A 137 7.95 -0.50 8.67
CA GLY A 137 6.56 -0.93 8.80
C GLY A 137 5.56 0.05 8.17
N ALA A 138 5.76 0.41 6.90
CA ALA A 138 4.86 1.22 6.07
C ALA A 138 3.48 0.55 5.78
N GLY A 139 3.03 -0.34 6.66
CA GLY A 139 1.74 -1.00 6.59
C GLY A 139 1.66 -2.07 5.51
N PHE A 140 0.42 -2.42 5.17
CA PHE A 140 0.07 -3.43 4.19
C PHE A 140 -0.87 -2.86 3.14
N VAL A 141 -0.66 -3.20 1.88
CA VAL A 141 -1.69 -3.15 0.85
C VAL A 141 -2.57 -4.39 1.02
N VAL A 142 -3.84 -4.20 1.32
CA VAL A 142 -4.83 -5.28 1.43
C VAL A 142 -5.92 -5.11 0.38
N SER A 143 -6.48 -6.23 -0.08
CA SER A 143 -7.71 -6.23 -0.88
C SER A 143 -8.77 -7.14 -0.31
N GLY A 144 -10.03 -6.75 -0.46
CA GLY A 144 -11.18 -7.58 -0.08
C GLY A 144 -12.51 -6.87 -0.30
N PRO A 145 -13.64 -7.52 0.06
CA PRO A 145 -14.94 -6.89 0.12
C PRO A 145 -14.89 -5.65 1.02
N GLU A 146 -15.59 -4.58 0.65
CA GLU A 146 -15.55 -3.30 1.37
C GLU A 146 -15.87 -3.45 2.86
N GLU A 147 -16.88 -4.25 3.19
CA GLU A 147 -17.27 -4.52 4.58
C GLU A 147 -16.16 -5.19 5.39
N ALA A 148 -15.43 -6.14 4.79
CA ALA A 148 -14.32 -6.83 5.43
C ALA A 148 -13.13 -5.89 5.67
N VAL A 149 -12.83 -5.03 4.68
CA VAL A 149 -11.80 -4.00 4.81
C VAL A 149 -12.17 -2.99 5.90
N LEU A 150 -13.44 -2.57 5.99
CA LEU A 150 -13.90 -1.65 7.04
C LEU A 150 -13.79 -2.28 8.44
N ARG A 151 -14.14 -3.57 8.60
CA ARG A 151 -13.96 -4.30 9.87
C ARG A 151 -12.50 -4.36 10.32
N LEU A 152 -11.55 -4.46 9.39
CA LEU A 152 -10.12 -4.37 9.73
C LEU A 152 -9.77 -3.02 10.37
N GLY A 153 -10.45 -1.96 9.93
CA GLY A 153 -10.37 -0.59 10.45
C GLY A 153 -10.75 -0.45 11.93
N ASP A 154 -11.54 -1.38 12.48
CA ASP A 154 -11.89 -1.40 13.90
C ASP A 154 -10.70 -1.79 14.80
N ARG A 155 -9.69 -2.44 14.21
CA ARG A 155 -8.52 -2.96 14.93
C ARG A 155 -7.26 -2.13 14.70
N VAL A 156 -7.11 -1.56 13.50
CA VAL A 156 -5.91 -0.85 13.06
C VAL A 156 -6.28 0.30 12.12
N PRO A 157 -5.48 1.37 12.02
CA PRO A 157 -5.73 2.42 11.06
C PRO A 157 -5.79 1.85 9.64
N ILE A 158 -6.80 2.29 8.87
CA ILE A 158 -6.91 1.97 7.45
C ILE A 158 -7.16 3.23 6.62
N ALA A 159 -6.76 3.17 5.35
CA ALA A 159 -7.18 4.10 4.32
C ALA A 159 -7.59 3.31 3.07
N ILE A 160 -8.85 3.42 2.65
CA ILE A 160 -9.30 2.83 1.38
C ILE A 160 -8.84 3.74 0.26
N VAL A 161 -7.98 3.22 -0.61
CA VAL A 161 -7.26 4.00 -1.62
C VAL A 161 -7.66 3.64 -3.04
N GLY A 162 -8.46 2.61 -3.25
CA GLY A 162 -8.77 2.19 -4.61
C GLY A 162 -9.65 0.97 -4.73
N THR A 163 -9.62 0.40 -5.93
CA THR A 163 -10.37 -0.80 -6.32
C THR A 163 -9.56 -1.64 -7.29
N VAL A 164 -9.58 -2.95 -7.11
CA VAL A 164 -8.95 -3.93 -8.00
C VAL A 164 -9.77 -4.09 -9.28
N GLY A 165 -9.11 -4.12 -10.44
CA GLY A 165 -9.76 -4.45 -11.71
C GLY A 165 -8.99 -4.04 -12.96
N GLY A 166 -9.42 -4.56 -14.10
CA GLY A 166 -8.85 -4.21 -15.40
C GLY A 166 -7.46 -4.79 -15.64
N GLN A 167 -6.72 -4.16 -16.55
CA GLN A 167 -5.39 -4.57 -17.01
C GLN A 167 -4.38 -3.41 -16.93
N THR A 168 -4.67 -2.42 -16.08
CA THR A 168 -3.88 -1.21 -15.89
C THR A 168 -3.76 -0.92 -14.41
N LEU A 169 -2.58 -0.52 -13.97
CA LEU A 169 -2.37 0.17 -12.70
C LEU A 169 -2.53 1.67 -12.95
N GLY A 170 -3.64 2.23 -12.45
CA GLY A 170 -3.95 3.65 -12.52
C GLY A 170 -3.77 4.31 -11.15
N VAL A 171 -3.19 5.51 -11.11
CA VAL A 171 -3.09 6.33 -9.90
C VAL A 171 -3.50 7.76 -10.21
N THR A 172 -4.37 8.32 -9.38
CA THR A 172 -4.77 9.73 -9.46
C THR A 172 -4.50 10.47 -8.17
N ARG A 173 -4.04 11.72 -8.27
CA ARG A 173 -3.98 12.67 -7.14
C ARG A 173 -4.11 14.10 -7.67
N GLY A 174 -5.23 14.76 -7.37
CA GLY A 174 -5.56 16.05 -8.00
C GLY A 174 -5.55 15.91 -9.52
N ASP A 175 -4.74 16.73 -10.19
CA ASP A 175 -4.61 16.70 -11.65
C ASP A 175 -3.62 15.65 -12.17
N VAL A 176 -2.78 15.07 -11.30
CA VAL A 176 -1.77 14.08 -11.68
C VAL A 176 -2.42 12.73 -11.94
N ARG A 177 -2.06 12.11 -13.07
CA ARG A 177 -2.53 10.79 -13.47
C ARG A 177 -1.34 9.94 -13.94
N ILE A 178 -1.22 8.75 -13.37
CA ILE A 178 -0.30 7.70 -13.81
C ILE A 178 -1.16 6.54 -14.31
N ALA A 179 -0.83 5.97 -15.45
CA ALA A 179 -1.48 4.78 -15.98
C ALA A 179 -0.44 3.90 -16.67
N VAL A 180 -0.27 2.68 -16.18
CA VAL A 180 0.69 1.70 -16.74
C VAL A 180 -0.04 0.37 -16.91
N THR A 181 0.02 -0.21 -18.11
CA THR A 181 -0.59 -1.53 -18.38
C THR A 181 0.17 -2.64 -17.66
N LEU A 182 -0.48 -3.78 -17.42
CA LEU A 182 0.20 -4.96 -16.88
C LEU A 182 1.32 -5.48 -17.79
N VAL A 183 1.21 -5.24 -19.11
CA VAL A 183 2.24 -5.62 -20.08
C VAL A 183 3.49 -4.74 -19.89
N GLU A 184 3.31 -3.44 -19.79
CA GLU A 184 4.41 -2.49 -19.52
C GLU A 184 5.05 -2.75 -18.16
N LEU A 185 4.24 -2.96 -17.11
CA LEU A 185 4.75 -3.32 -15.78
C LEU A 185 5.59 -4.60 -15.82
N ARG A 186 5.10 -5.65 -16.49
CA ARG A 186 5.81 -6.94 -16.57
C ARG A 186 7.12 -6.80 -17.35
N THR A 187 7.10 -6.01 -18.41
CA THR A 187 8.29 -5.73 -19.22
C THR A 187 9.33 -4.99 -18.42
N ALA A 188 8.93 -3.93 -17.71
CA ALA A 188 9.83 -3.14 -16.85
C ALA A 188 10.39 -3.98 -15.70
N HIS A 189 9.54 -4.74 -14.99
CA HIS A 189 9.97 -5.56 -13.86
C HIS A 189 10.95 -6.67 -14.27
N ALA A 190 10.77 -7.28 -15.44
CA ALA A 190 11.67 -8.32 -15.95
C ALA A 190 12.95 -7.77 -16.60
N ALA A 191 13.08 -6.45 -16.78
CA ALA A 191 14.16 -5.85 -17.59
C ALA A 191 15.57 -6.13 -17.04
N LEU A 192 15.69 -6.33 -15.73
CA LEU A 192 16.97 -6.66 -15.08
C LEU A 192 17.23 -8.16 -14.96
N ALA A 193 16.25 -9.04 -15.23
CA ALA A 193 16.43 -10.48 -15.15
C ALA A 193 17.62 -11.00 -15.99
N PRO A 194 17.90 -10.48 -17.20
CA PRO A 194 19.09 -10.88 -17.97
C PRO A 194 20.43 -10.60 -17.28
N LEU A 195 20.47 -9.73 -16.28
CA LEU A 195 21.69 -9.40 -15.51
C LEU A 195 21.92 -10.36 -14.33
N PHE A 196 20.96 -11.24 -14.02
CA PHE A 196 20.99 -12.20 -12.92
C PHE A 196 20.66 -13.63 -13.42
N PRO A 197 21.58 -14.25 -14.19
CA PRO A 197 21.37 -15.57 -14.81
C PRO A 197 21.40 -16.74 -13.83
#